data_AF-M0MTS5-F1
#
_entry.id   AF-M0MTS5-F1
#
_cell.length_a   1.000
_cell.length_b   1.000
_cell.length_c   1.000
_cell.angle_alpha   90.00
_cell.angle_beta   90.00
_cell.angle_gamma   90.00
#
_symmetry.space_group_name_H-M   'P 1'
#
loop_
_entity.id
_entity.type
_entity.pdbx_description
1 polymer ?
#
loop_
_entity_poly.entity_id
_entity_poly.type
_entity_poly.pdbx_seq_one_letter_code
_entity_poly.pdbx_strand_id
1 'polypeptide(L)' 'MEVGSQLTEQFRTQDAADRTVVASGTSCLDQLDTLLERPATHPLEVIDPSSSA' A
#
# COMPACT_ATOMS: atom_id res chain seq x y z
N MET A 1 2.54 -6.47 -21.39
CA MET A 1 1.95 -6.97 -20.14
C MET A 1 1.38 -5.78 -19.41
N GLU A 2 0.06 -5.74 -19.21
CA GLU A 2 -0.72 -4.58 -18.72
C GLU A 2 -1.17 -4.78 -17.26
N VAL A 3 -0.38 -5.50 -16.46
CA VAL A 3 -0.79 -5.85 -15.09
C VAL A 3 -0.96 -4.60 -14.22
N GLY A 4 -0.15 -3.56 -14.46
CA GLY A 4 -0.24 -2.29 -13.74
C GLY A 4 -1.57 -1.56 -13.95
N SER A 5 -2.04 -1.40 -15.19
CA SER A 5 -3.32 -0.71 -15.47
C SER A 5 -4.51 -1.46 -14.89
N GLN A 6 -4.53 -2.79 -15.05
CA GLN A 6 -5.58 -3.65 -14.51
C GLN A 6 -5.60 -3.60 -12.98
N LEU A 7 -4.43 -3.48 -12.35
CA LEU A 7 -4.32 -3.35 -10.90
C LEU A 7 -4.78 -1.97 -10.43
N THR A 8 -4.42 -0.88 -11.13
CA THR A 8 -4.90 0.48 -10.83
C THR A 8 -6.43 0.54 -10.84
N GLU A 9 -7.07 -0.09 -11.81
CA GLU A 9 -8.53 -0.08 -11.90
C GLU A 9 -9.20 -0.79 -10.71
N GLN A 10 -8.63 -1.90 -10.24
CA GLN A 10 -9.13 -2.60 -9.05
C GLN A 10 -9.12 -1.71 -7.80
N PHE A 11 -8.10 -0.85 -7.66
CA PHE A 11 -8.01 0.11 -6.55
C PHE A 11 -8.93 1.33 -6.69
N ARG A 12 -9.54 1.55 -7.87
CA ARG A 12 -10.49 2.65 -8.13
C ARG A 12 -11.96 2.24 -8.03
N THR A 13 -12.25 0.95 -7.87
CA THR A 13 -13.62 0.47 -7.60
C THR A 13 -14.20 1.13 -6.35
N GLN A 14 -15.52 1.35 -6.30
CA GLN A 14 -16.17 2.01 -5.14
C GLN A 14 -15.85 1.32 -3.82
N ASP A 15 -15.78 -0.02 -3.80
CA ASP A 15 -15.48 -0.78 -2.59
C ASP A 15 -14.02 -0.64 -2.11
N ALA A 16 -13.10 -0.20 -2.99
CA ALA A 16 -11.67 -0.10 -2.70
C ALA A 16 -11.15 1.34 -2.62
N ALA A 17 -11.84 2.30 -3.24
CA ALA A 17 -11.38 3.68 -3.40
C ALA A 17 -11.10 4.40 -2.07
N ASP A 18 -11.82 4.04 -1.00
CA ASP A 18 -11.67 4.66 0.32
C ASP A 18 -10.92 3.78 1.34
N ARG A 19 -10.44 2.61 0.92
CA ARG A 19 -9.75 1.66 1.81
C ARG A 19 -8.25 1.95 1.88
N THR A 20 -7.66 1.73 3.05
CA THR A 20 -6.20 1.75 3.22
C THR A 20 -5.54 0.68 2.36
N VAL A 21 -4.56 1.08 1.56
CA VAL A 21 -3.72 0.16 0.79
C VAL A 21 -2.59 -0.33 1.68
N VAL A 22 -2.47 -1.65 1.82
CA VAL A 22 -1.43 -2.28 2.64
C VAL A 22 -0.55 -3.22 1.82
N ALA A 23 0.75 -3.21 2.09
CA ALA A 23 1.69 -4.14 1.51
C ALA A 23 2.79 -4.51 2.51
N SER A 24 3.03 -5.81 2.70
CA SER A 24 4.04 -6.29 3.66
C SER A 24 5.46 -6.35 3.07
N GLY A 25 5.61 -6.24 1.74
CA GLY A 25 6.91 -6.27 1.08
C GLY A 25 7.40 -4.88 0.77
N THR A 26 8.65 -4.56 1.10
CA THR A 26 9.27 -3.25 0.78
C THR A 26 9.20 -2.95 -0.71
N SER A 27 9.52 -3.92 -1.57
CA SER A 27 9.43 -3.71 -3.02
C SER A 27 7.99 -3.46 -3.50
N CYS A 28 6.99 -4.07 -2.86
CA CYS A 28 5.59 -3.81 -3.21
C CYS A 28 5.13 -2.42 -2.75
N LEU A 29 5.63 -1.91 -1.62
CA LEU A 29 5.36 -0.53 -1.19
C LEU A 29 5.84 0.46 -2.27
N ASP A 30 7.11 0.35 -2.69
CA ASP A 30 7.69 1.25 -3.69
C ASP A 30 6.94 1.19 -5.04
N GLN A 31 6.55 -0.01 -5.45
CA GLN A 31 5.79 -0.21 -6.69
C GLN A 31 4.38 0.39 -6.61
N LEU A 32 3.68 0.21 -5.49
CA LEU A 32 2.33 0.73 -5.30
C LEU A 32 2.33 2.26 -5.14
N ASP A 33 3.33 2.82 -4.47
CA ASP A 33 3.52 4.28 -4.37
C ASP A 33 3.78 4.93 -5.73
N THR A 34 4.43 4.20 -6.65
CA THR A 34 4.60 4.66 -8.04
C THR A 34 3.32 4.51 -8.86
N LEU A 35 2.54 3.46 -8.59
CA LEU A 35 1.37 3.08 -9.40
C LEU A 35 0.10 3.86 -9.04
N LEU A 36 -0.05 4.26 -7.77
CA LEU A 36 -1.27 4.84 -7.21
C LEU A 36 -1.04 6.28 -6.78
N GLU A 37 -2.10 7.10 -6.84
CA GLU A 37 -2.07 8.50 -6.38
C GLU A 37 -2.10 8.61 -4.83
N ARG A 38 -2.20 7.48 -4.14
CA ARG A 38 -2.30 7.39 -2.68
C ARG A 38 -1.26 6.40 -2.14
N PRO A 39 -0.72 6.63 -0.94
CA PRO A 39 0.36 5.81 -0.41
C PRO A 39 -0.11 4.42 0.00
N ALA A 40 0.77 3.43 -0.16
CA ALA A 40 0.63 2.13 0.49
C ALA A 40 1.36 2.16 1.85
N THR A 41 0.83 1.44 2.85
CA THR A 41 1.45 1.35 4.17
C THR A 41 1.81 -0.09 4.56
N HIS A 42 2.84 -0.23 5.39
CA HIS A 42 3.19 -1.53 5.93
C HIS A 42 2.19 -1.91 7.04
N PRO A 43 1.57 -3.10 7.03
CA PRO A 43 0.50 -3.45 7.97
C PRO A 43 1.01 -3.74 9.40
N LEU A 44 2.32 -3.83 9.59
CA LEU A 44 2.94 -4.09 10.89
C LEU A 44 3.75 -2.87 11.33
N GLU A 45 3.56 -2.50 12.58
CA GLU A 45 4.37 -1.51 13.29
C GLU A 45 5.40 -2.22 14.17
N VAL A 46 6.61 -1.66 14.25
CA VAL A 46 7.65 -2.15 15.16
C VAL A 46 7.43 -1.51 16.53
N ILE A 47 7.15 -2.33 17.54
CA ILE A 47 7.11 -1.87 18.93
C ILE A 47 8.51 -1.95 19.51
N ASP A 48 9.11 -0.79 19.77
CA ASP A 48 10.42 -0.70 20.43
C ASP A 48 10.23 -0.41 21.93
N PRO A 49 10.43 -1.40 22.82
CA PRO A 49 10.29 -1.22 24.26
C PRO A 49 11.37 -0.31 24.87
N SER A 50 12.42 0.05 24.13
CA SER A 50 13.41 1.04 24.54
C SER A 50 13.06 2.47 24.12
N SER A 51 12.06 2.63 23.24
CA SER A 51 11.56 3.91 22.75
C SER A 51 10.47 4.53 23.66
N SER A 52 9.88 3.74 24.56
CA SER A 52 8.99 4.26 25.61
C SER A 52 9.80 4.92 26.72
N ALA A 53 9.86 6.26 26.68
CA ALA A 53 10.35 7.10 27.79
C ALA A 53 9.33 7.19 28.94
#